data_AF-K1RW63-F1
#
_entry.id   AF-K1RW63-F1
#
_cell.length_a   1.000
_cell.length_b   1.000
_cell.length_c   1.000
_cell.angle_alpha   90.00
_cell.angle_beta   90.00
_cell.angle_gamma   90.00
#
_symmetry.space_group_name_H-M   'P 1'
#
loop_
_entity.id
_entity.type
_entity.pdbx_description
1 polymer ?
#
loop_
_entity_poly.entity_id
_entity_poly.type
_entity_poly.pdbx_seq_one_letter_code
_entity_poly.pdbx_strand_id
1 'polypeptide(L)' 'MAKINQIRRLAIIVSKLNSKHYVPAEELVDYVSYTIRARYSDTAGCTLRTLQRDFRTIEELFGVTIRHDKL' A
#
# COMPACT_ATOMS: atom_id res chain seq x y z
N MET A 1 10.91 9.94 -9.85
CA MET A 1 9.46 9.82 -9.53
C MET A 1 9.08 8.47 -8.91
N ALA A 2 9.49 7.32 -9.48
CA ALA A 2 9.08 5.99 -8.98
C ALA A 2 9.32 5.75 -7.46
N LYS A 3 10.48 6.15 -6.92
CA LYS A 3 10.77 6.02 -5.48
C LYS A 3 9.86 6.88 -4.58
N ILE A 4 9.53 8.11 -5.01
CA ILE A 4 8.63 9.00 -4.27
C ILE A 4 7.21 8.41 -4.22
N ASN A 5 6.75 7.82 -5.33
CA ASN A 5 5.44 7.16 -5.37
C ASN A 5 5.40 5.91 -4.49
N GLN A 6 6.50 5.17 -4.40
CA GLN A 6 6.62 4.08 -3.44
C GLN A 6 6.47 4.61 -2.00
N ILE A 7 7.25 5.62 -1.59
CA ILE A 7 7.16 6.20 -0.23
C ILE A 7 5.72 6.65 0.09
N ARG A 8 5.06 7.31 -0.87
CA ARG A 8 3.65 7.72 -0.73
C ARG A 8 2.72 6.52 -0.50
N ARG A 9 2.92 5.41 -1.22
CA ARG A 9 2.15 4.17 -1.01
C ARG A 9 2.38 3.57 0.36
N LEU A 10 3.63 3.46 0.81
CA LEU A 10 3.94 2.89 2.12
C LEU A 10 3.19 3.65 3.23
N ALA A 11 3.20 4.98 3.19
CA ALA A 11 2.47 5.81 4.16
C ALA A 11 0.95 5.59 4.13
N ILE A 12 0.35 5.50 2.93
CA ILE A 12 -1.09 5.26 2.77
C ILE A 12 -1.48 3.86 3.28
N ILE A 13 -0.68 2.84 2.95
CA ILE A 13 -0.90 1.44 3.38
C ILE A 13 -0.88 1.35 4.90
N VAL A 14 0.17 1.87 5.54
CA VAL A 14 0.31 1.85 7.01
C VAL A 14 -0.85 2.60 7.66
N SER A 15 -1.22 3.78 7.15
CA SER A 15 -2.34 4.56 7.69
C SER A 15 -3.67 3.82 7.60
N LYS A 16 -3.96 3.15 6.47
CA LYS A 16 -5.21 2.40 6.29
C LYS A 16 -5.28 1.20 7.22
N LEU A 17 -4.21 0.41 7.30
CA LEU A 17 -4.16 -0.80 8.12
C LEU A 17 -4.13 -0.49 9.61
N ASN A 18 -3.60 0.66 10.01
CA ASN A 18 -3.69 1.11 11.41
C ASN A 18 -5.13 1.43 11.85
N SER A 19 -6.04 1.71 10.90
CA SER A 19 -7.44 2.04 11.19
C SER A 19 -8.39 0.83 11.23
N LYS A 20 -7.99 -0.31 10.64
CA LYS A 20 -8.83 -1.51 10.50
C LYS A 20 -7.98 -2.77 10.68
N HIS A 21 -8.42 -3.68 11.55
CA HIS A 21 -7.71 -4.94 11.82
C HIS A 21 -7.62 -5.90 10.62
N TYR A 22 -8.55 -5.82 9.68
CA TYR A 22 -8.53 -6.59 8.44
C TYR A 22 -9.05 -5.76 7.27
N VAL A 23 -8.40 -5.89 6.11
CA VAL A 23 -8.81 -5.22 4.86
C VAL A 23 -8.67 -6.24 3.72
N PRO A 24 -9.74 -6.51 2.95
CA PRO A 24 -9.65 -7.32 1.74
C PRO A 24 -8.62 -6.76 0.75
N ALA A 25 -7.92 -7.65 0.04
CA ALA A 25 -6.85 -7.26 -0.88
C ALA A 25 -7.33 -6.27 -1.96
N GLU A 26 -8.49 -6.52 -2.55
CA GLU A 26 -9.10 -5.63 -3.55
C GLU A 26 -9.48 -4.27 -2.95
N GLU A 27 -10.09 -4.24 -1.74
CA GLU A 27 -10.39 -2.98 -1.03
C GLU A 27 -9.11 -2.17 -0.82
N LEU A 28 -8.01 -2.82 -0.43
CA LEU A 28 -6.75 -2.13 -0.20
C LEU A 28 -6.13 -1.60 -1.50
N VAL A 29 -6.19 -2.37 -2.59
CA VAL A 29 -5.76 -1.93 -3.93
C VAL A 29 -6.52 -0.69 -4.37
N ASP A 30 -7.85 -0.72 -4.27
CA ASP A 30 -8.71 0.37 -4.69
C ASP A 30 -8.48 1.61 -3.83
N TYR A 31 -8.41 1.44 -2.51
CA TYR A 31 -8.15 2.54 -1.58
C TYR A 31 -6.82 3.23 -1.87
N VAL A 32 -5.73 2.47 -2.04
CA VAL A 32 -4.41 3.02 -2.31
C VAL A 32 -4.38 3.72 -3.67
N SER A 33 -4.96 3.10 -4.70
CA SER A 33 -5.01 3.66 -6.06
C SER A 33 -5.84 4.94 -6.13
N TYR A 34 -6.99 4.97 -5.46
CA TYR A 34 -7.83 6.16 -5.36
C TYR A 34 -7.11 7.29 -4.61
N THR A 35 -6.51 6.98 -3.46
CA THR A 35 -5.86 7.99 -2.60
C THR A 35 -4.65 8.63 -3.28
N ILE A 36 -3.84 7.85 -4.01
CA ILE A 36 -2.72 8.39 -4.79
C ILE A 36 -3.22 9.33 -5.89
N ARG A 37 -4.20 8.89 -6.68
CA ARG A 37 -4.77 9.69 -7.77
C ARG A 37 -5.32 11.02 -7.24
N ALA A 38 -6.06 10.97 -6.15
CA ALA A 38 -6.66 12.15 -5.55
C ALA A 38 -5.63 13.15 -5.00
N ARG A 39 -4.52 12.68 -4.41
CA ARG A 39 -3.54 13.54 -3.74
C ARG A 39 -2.38 14.01 -4.62
N TYR A 40 -2.03 13.24 -5.64
CA TYR A 40 -0.78 13.44 -6.38
C TYR A 40 -0.96 13.45 -7.90
N SER A 41 -2.21 13.38 -8.40
CA SER A 41 -2.55 13.37 -9.83
C SER A 41 -1.82 12.30 -10.65
N ASP A 42 -1.35 11.25 -9.98
CA ASP A 42 -0.56 10.18 -10.59
C ASP A 42 -1.48 9.06 -11.08
N THR A 43 -1.29 8.64 -12.33
CA THR A 43 -2.08 7.60 -12.99
C THR A 43 -1.55 6.19 -12.72
N ALA A 44 -0.36 6.05 -12.14
CA ALA A 44 0.21 4.76 -11.78
C ALA A 44 -0.59 4.13 -10.62
N GLY A 45 -1.54 3.28 -10.98
CA GLY A 45 -2.35 2.52 -10.03
C GLY A 45 -1.51 1.55 -9.19
N CYS A 46 -2.12 1.04 -8.11
CA CYS A 46 -1.57 -0.04 -7.32
C CYS A 46 -2.11 -1.37 -7.85
N THR A 47 -1.26 -2.39 -7.97
CA THR A 47 -1.70 -3.77 -8.22
C THR A 47 -1.45 -4.61 -6.97
N LEU A 48 -2.06 -5.80 -6.90
CA LEU A 48 -1.79 -6.73 -5.80
C LEU A 48 -0.30 -7.08 -5.67
N ARG A 49 0.39 -7.27 -6.81
CA ARG A 49 1.84 -7.52 -6.83
C ARG A 49 2.63 -6.32 -6.28
N THR A 50 2.18 -5.10 -6.55
CA THR A 50 2.78 -3.88 -5.98
C THR A 50 2.61 -3.84 -4.47
N LEU A 51 1.41 -4.13 -3.96
CA LEU A 51 1.16 -4.22 -2.51
C LEU A 51 2.05 -5.25 -1.82
N GLN A 52 2.16 -6.45 -2.38
CA GLN A 52 3.02 -7.51 -1.81
C GLN A 52 4.49 -7.09 -1.73
N ARG A 53 4.99 -6.33 -2.72
CA ARG A 53 6.35 -5.76 -2.67
C ARG A 53 6.45 -4.68 -1.60
N ASP A 54 5.47 -3.79 -1.54
CA ASP A 54 5.43 -2.69 -0.58
C ASP A 54 5.32 -3.22 0.86
N PHE A 55 4.62 -4.34 1.11
CA PHE A 55 4.59 -5.01 2.42
C PHE A 55 5.97 -5.49 2.86
N ARG A 56 6.72 -6.15 1.95
CA ARG A 56 8.10 -6.53 2.23
C ARG A 56 8.98 -5.32 2.53
N THR A 57 8.83 -4.24 1.77
CA THR A 57 9.57 -3.01 2.02
C THR A 57 9.19 -2.37 3.36
N ILE A 58 7.92 -2.42 3.77
CA ILE A 58 7.49 -1.94 5.10
C ILE A 58 8.13 -2.76 6.22
N GLU A 59 8.18 -4.08 6.05
CA GLU A 59 8.84 -4.97 7.00
C GLU A 59 10.35 -4.69 7.09
N GLU A 60 11.03 -4.56 5.96
CA GLU A 60 12.47 -4.28 5.88
C GLU A 60 12.84 -2.90 6.46
N LEU A 61 12.04 -1.87 6.21
CA LEU A 61 12.37 -0.49 6.62
C LEU A 61 11.90 -0.14 8.03
N PHE A 62 10.77 -0.69 8.47
CA PHE A 62 10.10 -0.26 9.70
C PHE A 62 9.93 -1.38 10.72
N GLY A 63 10.26 -2.64 10.38
CA GLY A 63 10.02 -3.79 11.26
C GLY A 63 8.54 -4.09 11.48
N VAL A 64 7.66 -3.61 10.60
CA VAL A 64 6.21 -3.82 10.70
C VAL A 64 5.78 -4.94 9.76
N THR A 65 5.40 -6.07 10.32
CA THR A 65 4.90 -7.22 9.53
C THR A 65 3.41 -7.07 9.26
N ILE A 66 3.04 -6.91 7.99
CA ILE A 66 1.65 -6.95 7.54
C ILE A 66 1.30 -8.41 7.22
N ARG A 67 0.51 -9.03 8.09
CA ARG A 67 0.00 -10.39 7.86
C ARG A 67 -1.02 -10.38 6.73
N HIS A 68 -0.86 -11.31 5.81
CA HIS A 68 -1.83 -11.56 4.75
C HIS A 68 -1.86 -13.07 4.47
N ASP A 69 -3.01 -13.58 4.04
CA ASP A 69 -3.05 -14.95 3.53
C ASP A 69 -2.17 -15.03 2.29
N LYS A 70 -1.41 -16.13 2.19
CA LYS A 70 -0.76 -16.49 0.94
C LYS A 70 -1.88 -17.00 0.04
N LEU A 71 -2.21 -16.25 -1.02
CA LEU A 71 -2.86 -16.84 -2.18
C LEU A 71 -2.03 -18.04 -2.66
#